data_AF-A0A1H6F5V7-F1
#
_entry.id   AF-A0A1H6F5V7-F1
#
_cell.length_a   1.000
_cell.length_b   1.000
_cell.length_c   1.000
_cell.angle_alpha   90.00
_cell.angle_beta   90.00
_cell.angle_gamma   90.00
#
_symmetry.space_group_name_H-M   'P 1'
#
loop_
_entity.id
_entity.type
_entity.pdbx_description
1 polymer ?
#
loop_
_entity_poly.entity_id
_entity_poly.type
_entity_poly.pdbx_seq_one_letter_code
_entity_poly.pdbx_strand_id
1 'polypeptide(L)'
;MASGQEILPEDLPKELQQQQHDDNANNDWEQGLHQWAEQQLQSGCSALLDEALPRFERVMINTALNFTHGRRQEAAKLLGWGRNTITRKIKELEITALDKKLE
;
A
#
# COMPACT_ATOMS: atom_id res chain seq x y z
N MET A 1 14.77 34.52 -30.89
CA MET A 1 14.43 34.67 -29.46
C MET A 1 12.98 34.22 -29.33
N ALA A 2 12.74 33.00 -28.86
CA ALA A 2 11.38 32.48 -28.68
C ALA A 2 10.92 32.85 -27.27
N SER A 3 9.87 33.66 -27.16
CA SER A 3 9.26 34.01 -25.88
C SER A 3 8.39 32.83 -25.44
N GLY A 4 8.81 32.14 -24.38
CA GLY A 4 7.98 31.11 -23.75
C GLY A 4 6.78 31.77 -23.10
N GLN A 5 5.58 31.37 -23.50
CA GLN A 5 4.34 31.75 -22.82
C GLN A 5 4.29 30.97 -21.50
N GLU A 6 4.47 31.65 -20.37
CA GLU A 6 4.26 31.04 -19.06
C GLU A 6 2.75 30.80 -18.89
N ILE A 7 2.36 29.52 -18.79
CA ILE A 7 0.97 29.12 -18.58
C ILE A 7 0.73 29.07 -17.07
N LEU A 8 -0.22 29.86 -16.57
CA LEU A 8 -0.60 29.85 -15.16
C LEU A 8 -1.59 28.69 -14.88
N PRO A 9 -1.63 28.13 -13.65
CA PRO A 9 -2.55 27.05 -13.29
C PRO A 9 -4.04 27.40 -13.51
N GLU A 10 -4.35 28.69 -13.56
CA GLU A 10 -5.68 29.24 -13.81
C GLU A 10 -6.05 29.34 -15.31
N ASP A 11 -5.09 29.16 -16.23
CA ASP A 11 -5.33 29.11 -17.68
C ASP A 11 -5.72 27.70 -18.17
N LEU A 12 -5.73 26.69 -17.29
CA LEU A 12 -6.17 25.35 -17.66
C LEU A 12 -7.70 25.32 -17.90
N PRO A 13 -8.15 24.73 -19.02
CA PRO A 13 -9.58 24.54 -19.26
C PRO A 13 -10.22 23.74 -18.13
N LYS A 14 -11.46 24.11 -17.77
CA LYS A 14 -12.20 23.51 -16.66
C LYS A 14 -12.35 21.99 -16.78
N GLU A 15 -12.31 21.45 -18.01
CA GLU A 15 -12.30 20.01 -18.27
C GLU A 15 -11.07 19.29 -17.69
N LEU A 16 -9.91 19.95 -17.60
CA LEU A 16 -8.71 19.41 -16.94
C LEU A 16 -8.69 19.70 -15.43
N GLN A 17 -9.37 20.75 -14.98
CA GLN A 17 -9.57 21.03 -13.55
C GLN A 17 -10.53 20.01 -12.91
N GLN A 18 -11.46 19.42 -13.66
CA GLN A 18 -12.39 18.39 -13.16
C GLN A 18 -11.82 16.98 -13.04
N GLN A 19 -10.56 16.74 -13.44
CA GLN A 19 -9.80 15.59 -12.95
C GLN A 19 -9.30 15.80 -11.50
N GLN A 20 -9.89 16.75 -10.78
CA GLN A 20 -9.80 16.94 -9.34
C GLN A 20 -10.05 15.62 -8.61
N HIS A 21 -8.93 14.97 -8.29
CA HIS A 21 -8.70 14.14 -7.12
C HIS A 21 -9.89 13.28 -6.72
N ASP A 22 -9.87 12.04 -7.18
CA ASP A 22 -10.48 10.93 -6.47
C ASP A 22 -9.75 10.74 -5.12
N ASP A 23 -9.84 11.73 -4.22
CA ASP A 23 -9.44 11.61 -2.81
C ASP A 23 -10.27 10.52 -2.10
N ASN A 24 -11.30 10.00 -2.76
CA ASN A 24 -12.09 8.87 -2.32
C ASN A 24 -11.44 7.51 -2.63
N ALA A 25 -10.48 7.44 -3.57
CA ALA A 25 -9.79 6.19 -3.89
C ALA A 25 -8.91 5.68 -2.74
N ASN A 26 -8.50 6.56 -1.83
CA ASN A 26 -7.68 6.18 -0.67
C ASN A 26 -8.51 5.65 0.52
N ASN A 27 -9.83 5.80 0.49
CA ASN A 27 -10.68 5.51 1.65
C ASN A 27 -11.35 4.13 1.64
N ASP A 28 -11.22 3.34 0.56
CA ASP A 28 -11.90 2.05 0.51
C ASP A 28 -11.02 0.89 0.00
N TRP A 29 -9.93 0.65 0.73
CA TRP A 29 -9.09 -0.53 0.52
C TRP A 29 -9.89 -1.85 0.69
N GLU A 30 -10.97 -1.83 1.47
CA GLU A 30 -11.86 -2.98 1.66
C GLU A 30 -12.63 -3.30 0.37
N GLN A 31 -13.14 -2.29 -0.35
CA GLN A 31 -13.72 -2.48 -1.67
C GLN A 31 -12.72 -3.06 -2.67
N GLY A 32 -11.48 -2.56 -2.68
CA GLY A 32 -10.42 -3.11 -3.53
C GLY A 32 -10.13 -4.59 -3.22
N LEU A 33 -10.06 -4.93 -1.93
CA LEU A 33 -9.88 -6.31 -1.48
C LEU A 33 -11.09 -7.19 -1.84
N HIS A 34 -12.31 -6.67 -1.73
CA HIS A 34 -13.54 -7.37 -2.11
C HIS A 34 -13.53 -7.72 -3.60
N GLN A 35 -13.26 -6.74 -4.47
CA GLN A 35 -13.19 -6.96 -5.91
C GLN A 35 -12.10 -7.98 -6.28
N TRP A 36 -10.93 -7.89 -5.65
CA TRP A 36 -9.87 -8.88 -5.85
C TRP A 36 -10.32 -10.29 -5.44
N ALA A 37 -10.94 -10.44 -4.27
CA ALA A 37 -11.39 -11.73 -3.78
C ALA A 37 -12.46 -12.35 -4.70
N GLU A 38 -13.40 -11.53 -5.19
CA GLU A 38 -14.41 -11.97 -6.15
C GLU A 38 -13.78 -12.49 -7.44
N GLN A 39 -12.81 -11.75 -8.01
CA GLN A 39 -12.10 -12.16 -9.22
C GLN A 39 -11.35 -13.49 -9.03
N GLN A 40 -10.66 -13.67 -7.90
CA GLN A 40 -9.95 -14.91 -7.60
C GLN A 40 -10.91 -16.10 -7.41
N LEU A 41 -12.07 -15.88 -6.80
CA LEU A 41 -13.07 -16.94 -6.69
C LEU A 41 -13.69 -17.29 -8.05
N GLN A 42 -13.96 -16.30 -8.89
CA GLN A 42 -14.48 -16.51 -10.25
C GLN A 42 -13.49 -17.23 -11.16
N SER A 43 -12.17 -17.05 -10.96
CA SER A 43 -11.13 -17.77 -11.69
C SER A 43 -10.94 -19.22 -11.22
N GLY A 44 -11.67 -19.65 -10.18
CA GLY A 44 -11.61 -20.99 -9.62
C GLY A 44 -10.44 -21.19 -8.65
N CYS A 45 -9.77 -20.12 -8.20
CA CYS A 45 -8.77 -20.22 -7.14
C CYS A 45 -9.42 -20.64 -5.82
N SER A 46 -8.72 -21.49 -5.08
CA SER A 46 -9.07 -21.92 -3.73
C SER A 46 -7.99 -21.51 -2.74
N ALA A 47 -8.31 -21.53 -1.45
CA ALA A 47 -7.39 -21.13 -0.37
C ALA A 47 -6.82 -19.71 -0.54
N LEU A 48 -7.65 -18.73 -0.90
CA LEU A 48 -7.25 -17.32 -1.13
C LEU A 48 -6.44 -16.72 0.03
N LEU A 49 -6.71 -17.14 1.27
CA LEU A 49 -5.99 -16.65 2.45
C LEU A 49 -4.50 -17.03 2.45
N ASP A 50 -4.12 -18.13 1.78
CA ASP A 50 -2.71 -18.53 1.66
C ASP A 50 -1.91 -17.54 0.80
N GLU A 51 -2.58 -16.80 -0.10
CA GLU A 51 -1.99 -15.73 -0.90
C GLU A 51 -2.21 -14.34 -0.26
N ALA A 52 -3.44 -14.07 0.19
CA ALA A 52 -3.84 -12.75 0.70
C ALA A 52 -3.14 -12.41 2.02
N LEU A 53 -3.10 -13.35 2.95
CA LEU A 53 -2.60 -13.08 4.30
C LEU A 53 -1.10 -12.75 4.31
N PRO A 54 -0.21 -13.51 3.61
CA PRO A 54 1.20 -13.13 3.52
C PRO A 54 1.44 -11.77 2.86
N ARG A 55 0.63 -11.41 1.85
CA ARG A 55 0.71 -10.11 1.18
C ARG A 55 0.31 -8.97 2.12
N PHE A 56 -0.82 -9.12 2.79
CA PHE A 56 -1.28 -8.17 3.79
C PHE A 56 -0.25 -7.99 4.91
N GLU A 57 0.23 -9.10 5.48
CA GLU A 57 1.23 -9.07 6.56
C GLU A 57 2.52 -8.39 6.11
N ARG A 58 2.98 -8.62 4.87
CA ARG A 58 4.16 -7.96 4.31
C ARG A 58 3.97 -6.44 4.26
N VAL A 59 2.86 -5.97 3.70
CA VAL A 59 2.55 -4.53 3.63
C VAL A 59 2.53 -3.91 5.02
N MET A 60 1.80 -4.53 5.96
CA MET A 60 1.68 -4.01 7.32
C MET A 60 3.02 -3.97 8.06
N ILE A 61 3.82 -5.03 7.96
CA ILE A 61 5.15 -5.09 8.59
C ILE A 61 6.10 -4.08 7.98
N ASN A 62 6.14 -3.94 6.65
CA ASN A 62 6.98 -2.96 5.97
C ASN A 62 6.61 -1.54 6.37
N THR A 63 5.32 -1.19 6.38
CA THR A 63 4.83 0.12 6.79
C THR A 63 5.20 0.42 8.25
N ALA A 64 4.97 -0.53 9.16
CA ALA A 64 5.31 -0.36 10.57
C ALA A 64 6.83 -0.26 10.80
N LEU A 65 7.64 -1.03 10.07
CA LEU A 65 9.10 -0.93 10.14
C LEU A 65 9.59 0.40 9.57
N ASN A 66 9.05 0.88 8.46
CA ASN A 66 9.41 2.17 7.89
C ASN A 66 9.09 3.32 8.85
N PHE A 67 7.87 3.32 9.42
CA PHE A 67 7.44 4.32 10.40
C PHE A 67 8.34 4.33 11.66
N THR A 68 8.74 3.15 12.12
CA THR A 68 9.60 3.00 13.30
C THR A 68 11.10 3.03 12.99
N HIS A 69 11.49 3.37 11.76
CA HIS A 69 12.88 3.43 11.31
C HIS A 69 13.65 2.11 11.55
N GLY A 70 12.98 0.97 11.31
CA GLY A 70 13.54 -0.39 11.45
C GLY A 70 13.49 -0.96 12.87
N ARG A 71 12.90 -0.26 13.85
CA ARG A 71 12.81 -0.74 15.24
C ARG A 71 11.70 -1.78 15.39
N ARG A 72 12.07 -3.05 15.24
CA ARG A 72 11.15 -4.21 15.29
C ARG A 72 10.24 -4.24 16.51
N GLN A 73 10.73 -3.88 17.70
CA GLN A 73 9.90 -3.89 18.92
C GLN A 73 8.81 -2.82 18.90
N GLU A 74 9.10 -1.63 18.39
CA GLU A 74 8.10 -0.56 18.24
C GLU A 74 7.12 -0.90 17.12
N ALA A 75 7.61 -1.46 16.00
CA ALA A 75 6.74 -1.93 14.92
C ALA A 75 5.76 -3.01 15.42
N ALA A 76 6.23 -3.92 16.28
CA ALA A 76 5.37 -4.93 16.90
C ALA A 76 4.25 -4.30 17.73
N LYS A 77 4.57 -3.28 18.55
CA LYS A 77 3.58 -2.56 19.35
C LYS A 77 2.53 -1.88 18.46
N LEU A 78 2.94 -1.23 17.37
CA LEU A 78 2.01 -0.59 16.43
C LEU A 78 1.06 -1.59 15.77
N LEU A 79 1.54 -2.79 15.48
CA LEU A 79 0.74 -3.88 14.91
C LEU A 79 -0.06 -4.67 15.98
N GLY A 80 0.08 -4.36 17.26
CA GLY A 80 -0.53 -5.14 18.35
C GLY A 80 0.08 -6.54 18.53
N TRP A 81 1.28 -6.77 18.00
CA TRP A 81 1.99 -8.04 18.05
C TRP A 81 3.06 -8.07 19.14
N GLY A 82 3.33 -9.26 19.65
CA GLY A 82 4.52 -9.49 20.49
C GLY A 82 5.82 -9.42 19.68
N ARG A 83 6.93 -9.11 20.34
CA ARG A 83 8.29 -9.10 19.75
C ARG A 83 8.62 -10.42 19.02
N ASN A 84 8.20 -11.55 19.57
CA ASN A 84 8.49 -12.86 18.99
C ASN A 84 7.69 -13.09 17.70
N THR A 85 6.43 -12.66 17.69
CA THR A 85 5.54 -12.77 16.53
C THR A 85 6.08 -11.97 15.35
N ILE A 86 6.46 -10.70 15.54
CA ILE A 86 7.02 -9.90 14.43
C ILE A 86 8.35 -10.48 13.94
N THR A 87 9.18 -11.02 14.84
CA THR A 87 10.48 -11.60 14.46
C THR A 87 10.28 -12.85 13.62
N ARG A 88 9.31 -13.69 13.98
CA ARG A 88 8.93 -14.87 13.21
C ARG A 88 8.36 -14.47 11.85
N LYS A 89 7.40 -13.55 11.82
CA LYS A 89 6.76 -13.08 10.59
C LYS A 89 7.74 -12.43 9.61
N ILE A 90 8.68 -11.61 10.09
CA ILE A 90 9.74 -11.03 9.24
C ILE A 90 10.57 -12.13 8.56
N LYS A 91 10.89 -13.21 9.28
CA LYS A 91 11.65 -14.33 8.71
C LYS A 91 10.81 -15.18 7.76
N GLU A 92 9.58 -15.53 8.14
CA GLU A 92 8.65 -16.33 7.32
C GLU A 92 8.33 -15.64 5.99
N LEU A 93 8.21 -14.31 6.01
CA LEU A 93 7.91 -13.51 4.83
C LEU A 93 9.18 -12.99 4.14
N GLU A 94 10.37 -13.39 4.57
CA GLU A 94 11.64 -12.96 3.97
C GLU A 94 11.77 -11.43 3.82
N ILE A 95 11.20 -10.67 4.76
CA ILE A 95 11.17 -9.21 4.72
C ILE A 95 12.59 -8.69 4.97
N THR A 96 13.31 -8.42 3.89
CA THR A 96 14.62 -7.78 3.86
C THR A 96 14.44 -6.35 3.37
N ALA A 97 15.25 -5.41 3.87
CA ALA A 97 15.14 -3.95 3.66
C ALA A 97 15.18 -3.43 2.20
N LEU A 98 15.07 -4.31 1.21
CA LEU A 98 15.04 -4.05 -0.23
C LEU A 98 13.67 -3.63 -0.78
N ASP A 99 12.59 -3.74 0.00
CA ASP A 99 11.22 -3.35 -0.40
C ASP A 99 10.95 -1.83 -0.30
N LYS A 100 12.01 -1.02 -0.25
CA LYS A 100 11.95 0.45 -0.18
C LYS A 100 11.65 1.13 -1.53
N LYS A 101 11.23 0.39 -2.56
CA LYS A 101 11.12 0.90 -3.94
C LYS A 101 9.67 0.95 -4.43
N LEU A 102 8.85 1.71 -3.71
CA LEU A 102 7.58 2.25 -4.20
C LEU A 102 7.50 3.73 -3.79
N GLU A 103 8.41 4.52 -4.34
CA GLU A 103 8.30 5.99 -4.50
C GLU A 103 8.53 6.31 -5.97
#